data_AF-A0A358I2V1-F1
#
_entry.id   AF-A0A358I2V1-F1
#
_cell.length_a   1.000
_cell.length_b   1.000
_cell.length_c   1.000
_cell.angle_alpha   90.00
_cell.angle_beta   90.00
_cell.angle_gamma   90.00
#
_symmetry.space_group_name_H-M   'P 1'
#
loop_
_entity.id
_entity.type
_entity.pdbx_description
1 polymer ?
#
loop_
_entity_poly.entity_id
_entity_poly.type
_entity_poly.pdbx_seq_one_letter_code
_entity_poly.pdbx_strand_id
1 'polypeptide(L)' 'MNTIVLKTAEYQELKTRADAYDRLVFAVREEIFSPPPTRNRAKIISELKKTKRYNNKFLESLARGLKRSSYFTS' A
#
# COMPACT_ATOMS: atom_id res chain seq x y z
N MET A 1 23.40 -26.20 -13.04
CA MET A 1 23.76 -24.77 -13.08
C MET A 1 23.72 -24.32 -14.52
N ASN A 2 22.84 -23.39 -14.86
CA ASN A 2 22.72 -22.89 -16.22
C ASN A 2 23.46 -21.55 -16.30
N THR A 3 24.56 -21.49 -17.05
CA THR A 3 25.37 -20.28 -17.17
C THR A 3 24.74 -19.40 -18.23
N ILE A 4 24.15 -18.28 -17.82
CA ILE A 4 23.58 -17.29 -18.73
C ILE A 4 24.68 -16.29 -19.06
N VAL A 5 25.05 -16.20 -20.34
CA VAL A 5 26.01 -15.23 -20.83
C VAL A 5 25.25 -14.00 -21.32
N LEU A 6 25.46 -12.86 -20.68
CA LEU A 6 24.82 -11.59 -21.01
C LEU A 6 25.85 -10.62 -21.60
N LYS A 7 25.40 -9.76 -22.50
CA LYS A 7 26.21 -8.61 -22.91
C LYS A 7 26.27 -7.61 -21.76
N THR A 8 27.39 -6.92 -21.62
CA THR A 8 27.62 -5.94 -20.54
C THR A 8 26.51 -4.88 -20.47
N ALA A 9 25.99 -4.43 -21.62
CA ALA A 9 24.90 -3.47 -21.67
C ALA A 9 23.60 -4.01 -21.06
N GLU A 10 23.21 -5.24 -21.39
CA GLU A 10 22.01 -5.90 -20.87
C GLU A 10 22.14 -6.11 -19.36
N TYR A 11 23.33 -6.49 -18.90
CA TYR A 11 23.61 -6.60 -17.47
C TYR A 11 23.45 -5.27 -16.73
N GLN A 12 23.98 -4.18 -17.27
CA GLN A 12 23.87 -2.86 -16.64
C GLN A 12 22.43 -2.36 -16.59
N GLU A 13 21.64 -2.61 -17.64
CA GLU A 13 20.22 -2.26 -17.65
C GLU A 13 19.45 -3.03 -16.57
N LEU A 14 19.64 -4.36 -16.50
CA LEU A 14 19.01 -5.21 -15.49
C LEU A 14 19.40 -4.79 -14.07
N LYS A 15 20.69 -4.51 -13.86
CA LYS A 15 21.20 -4.02 -12.57
C LYS A 15 20.54 -2.69 -12.18
N THR A 16 20.47 -1.75 -13.11
CA THR A 16 19.86 -0.43 -12.86
C THR A 16 18.38 -0.56 -12.49
N ARG A 17 17.63 -1.45 -13.15
CA ARG A 17 16.23 -1.73 -12.81
C ARG A 17 16.09 -2.38 -11.43
N ALA A 18 16.96 -3.33 -11.10
CA ALA A 18 16.97 -3.97 -9.78
C ALA A 18 17.24 -2.93 -8.67
N ASP A 19 18.27 -2.09 -8.85
CA ASP A 19 18.61 -1.03 -7.88
C ASP A 19 17.49 0.01 -7.73
N ALA A 20 16.74 0.29 -8.80
CA ALA A 20 15.57 1.17 -8.75
C ALA A 20 14.40 0.51 -8.00
N TYR A 21 14.15 -0.78 -8.24
CA TYR A 21 13.13 -1.54 -7.52
C TYR A 21 13.43 -1.62 -6.03
N ASP A 22 14.67 -1.91 -5.65
CA ASP A 22 15.08 -2.00 -4.24
C ASP A 22 14.89 -0.66 -3.51
N ARG A 23 15.20 0.46 -4.18
CA ARG A 23 14.94 1.81 -3.65
C ARG A 23 13.45 2.06 -3.41
N LEU A 24 12.59 1.63 -4.33
CA LEU A 24 11.13 1.72 -4.15
C LEU A 24 10.67 0.84 -2.99
N VAL A 25 11.10 -0.43 -2.94
CA VAL A 25 10.73 -1.35 -1.86
C VAL A 25 11.17 -0.82 -0.51
N PHE A 26 12.38 -0.26 -0.41
CA PHE A 26 12.88 0.35 0.82
C PHE A 26 12.02 1.54 1.26
N ALA A 27 11.73 2.49 0.35
CA ALA A 27 10.90 3.66 0.65
C ALA A 27 9.45 3.28 1.03
N VAL A 28 8.91 2.23 0.41
CA VAL A 28 7.53 1.78 0.63
C VAL A 28 7.39 0.94 1.92
N ARG A 29 8.45 0.24 2.34
CA ARG A 29 8.44 -0.63 3.54
C ARG A 29 8.12 0.10 4.83
N GLU A 30 8.50 1.36 4.98
CA GLU A 30 8.32 2.09 6.24
C GLU A 30 6.93 2.72 6.41
N GLU A 31 6.26 3.16 5.34
CA GLU A 31 5.00 3.92 5.48
C GLU A 31 3.74 3.25 4.90
N ILE A 32 3.85 2.46 3.82
CA ILE A 32 2.66 2.02 3.06
C ILE A 32 2.14 0.65 3.54
N PHE A 33 3.03 -0.23 3.99
CA PHE A 33 2.66 -1.55 4.51
C PHE A 33 2.50 -1.59 6.02
N SER A 34 2.79 -0.47 6.69
CA SER A 34 2.51 -0.31 8.11
C SER A 34 1.00 -0.40 8.32
N PRO A 35 0.53 -1.35 9.15
CA PRO A 35 -0.89 -1.47 9.44
C PRO A 35 -1.42 -0.11 9.90
N PRO A 36 -2.59 0.36 9.43
CA PRO A 36 -3.08 1.66 9.82
C PRO A 36 -3.18 1.73 11.34
N PRO A 37 -2.66 2.80 11.97
CA PRO A 37 -2.56 2.89 13.43
C PRO A 37 -3.95 2.94 14.09
N THR A 38 -4.95 3.41 13.34
CA THR A 38 -6.35 3.40 13.78
C THR A 38 -7.05 2.15 13.26
N ARG A 39 -7.46 1.27 14.18
CA ARG A 39 -8.27 0.07 13.88
C ARG A 39 -9.77 0.27 14.08
N ASN A 40 -10.17 1.30 14.81
CA ASN A 40 -11.57 1.54 15.15
C ASN A 40 -12.37 2.04 13.93
N ARG A 41 -13.35 1.25 13.51
CA ARG A 41 -14.20 1.51 12.34
C ARG A 41 -15.01 2.79 12.47
N ALA A 42 -15.64 3.02 13.62
CA ALA A 42 -16.46 4.19 13.86
C ALA A 42 -15.63 5.49 13.79
N LYS A 43 -14.42 5.46 14.36
CA LYS A 43 -13.48 6.57 14.34
C LYS A 43 -13.02 6.89 12.91
N ILE A 44 -12.65 5.88 12.13
CA ILE A 44 -12.24 6.05 10.72
C ILE A 44 -13.36 6.76 9.92
N ILE A 45 -14.59 6.26 10.01
CA ILE A 45 -15.72 6.85 9.27
C ILE A 45 -16.05 8.26 9.78
N SER A 46 -16.00 8.50 11.09
CA SER A 46 -16.21 9.81 11.69
C SER A 46 -15.19 10.84 11.18
N GLU A 47 -13.89 10.51 11.21
CA GLU A 47 -12.83 11.40 10.73
C GLU A 47 -12.96 11.67 9.23
N LEU A 48 -13.24 10.66 8.40
CA LEU A 48 -13.46 10.86 6.98
C LEU A 48 -14.68 11.74 6.69
N LYS A 49 -15.76 11.59 7.47
CA LYS A 49 -16.95 12.45 7.36
C LYS A 49 -16.64 13.92 7.69
N LYS A 50 -15.79 14.17 8.70
CA LYS A 50 -15.35 15.54 9.07
C LYS A 50 -14.61 16.25 7.94
N THR A 51 -13.87 15.51 7.10
CA THR A 51 -13.15 16.11 5.97
C THR A 51 -14.05 16.75 4.91
N LYS A 52 -15.33 16.34 4.84
CA LYS A 52 -16.30 16.76 3.80
C LYS A 52 -15.84 16.52 2.34
N ARG A 53 -14.77 15.75 2.13
CA ARG A 53 -14.21 15.43 0.81
C ARG A 53 -14.90 14.25 0.11
N TYR A 54 -15.66 13.47 0.88
CA TYR A 54 -16.27 12.22 0.42
C TYR A 54 -17.78 12.27 0.53
N ASN A 55 -18.47 11.74 -0.48
CA ASN A 55 -19.93 11.65 -0.47
C ASN A 55 -20.42 10.51 0.45
N ASN A 56 -21.71 10.56 0.83
CA ASN A 56 -22.30 9.57 1.74
C ASN A 56 -22.24 8.14 1.19
N LYS A 57 -22.47 7.96 -0.12
CA LYS A 57 -22.42 6.64 -0.76
C LYS A 57 -21.04 5.98 -0.62
N PHE A 58 -19.97 6.77 -0.76
CA PHE A 58 -18.60 6.32 -0.57
C PHE A 58 -18.36 5.92 0.89
N LEU A 59 -18.76 6.76 1.84
CA LEU A 59 -18.58 6.47 3.27
C LEU A 59 -19.32 5.19 3.71
N GLU A 60 -20.52 4.95 3.19
CA GLU A 60 -21.28 3.73 3.43
C GLU A 60 -20.63 2.48 2.80
N SER A 61 -20.10 2.62 1.59
CA SER A 61 -19.34 1.55 0.93
C SER A 61 -18.09 1.19 1.74
N LEU A 62 -17.35 2.19 2.20
CA LEU A 62 -16.17 2.02 3.01
C LEU A 62 -16.50 1.37 4.36
N ALA A 63 -17.56 1.83 5.05
CA ALA A 63 -17.99 1.24 6.31
C ALA A 63 -18.31 -0.26 6.18
N ARG A 64 -18.96 -0.66 5.08
CA ARG A 64 -19.21 -2.08 4.76
C ARG A 64 -17.92 -2.85 4.52
N GLY A 65 -16.96 -2.27 3.79
CA GLY A 65 -15.64 -2.86 3.56
C GLY A 65 -14.86 -3.09 4.86
N LEU A 66 -14.78 -2.06 5.71
CA LEU A 66 -14.13 -2.13 7.01
C LEU A 66 -14.81 -3.15 7.94
N LYS A 67 -16.14 -3.30 7.87
CA LYS A 67 -16.87 -4.30 8.66
C LYS A 67 -16.51 -5.75 8.28
N ARG A 68 -16.17 -6.01 7.01
CA ARG A 68 -15.84 -7.35 6.49
C ARG A 68 -14.42 -7.80 6.83
N SER A 69 -13.53 -6.87 7.14
CA SER A 69 -12.15 -7.20 7.49
C SER A 69 -12.03 -7.52 8.98
N SER A 70 -11.38 -8.64 9.30
CA SER A 70 -11.07 -9.07 10.67
C SER A 70 -9.99 -8.20 11.34
N TYR A 71 -9.29 -7.36 10.57
CA TYR A 71 -8.26 -6.47 11.07
C TYR A 71 -8.82 -5.23 11.80
N PHE A 72 -10.01 -4.76 11.43
CA PHE A 72 -10.61 -3.55 11.99
C PHE A 72 -11.63 -3.86 13.10
N THR A 73 -11.56 -3.11 14.20
CA THR A 73 -12.39 -3.30 15.39
C THR A 73 -13.59 -2.36 15.42
N SER A 74 -14.65 -2.73 16.16
CA SER A 74 -15.73 -1.78 16.50
C SER A 74 -15.19 -0.56 17.23
#